data_AF-J1H038-F1
#
_entry.id   AF-J1H038-F1
#
_cell.length_a   1.000
_cell.length_b   1.000
_cell.length_c   1.000
_cell.angle_alpha   90.00
_cell.angle_beta   90.00
_cell.angle_gamma   90.00
#
_symmetry.space_group_name_H-M   'P 1'
#
loop_
_entity.id
_entity.type
_entity.pdbx_description
1 polymer ?
#
loop_
_entity_poly.entity_id
_entity_poly.type
_entity_poly.pdbx_seq_one_letter_code
_entity_poly.pdbx_strand_id
1 'polypeptide(L)'
;MYAVLTAFCAVFGFVYEQFSHGVFSPFMGYLFLFPLLGGAVPFLLLYLLPFPRLPGTASRYAYHSGLAALTVGSCLTGVFDIYGTTAPLVGVYWWAGAAFTAAGVLLYLLPQRVR
;
A
#
# COMPACT_ATOMS: atom_id res chain seq x y z
N MET A 1 -12.17 1.93 6.30
CA MET A 1 -11.45 2.86 5.39
C MET A 1 -10.69 2.12 4.28
N TYR A 2 -9.86 1.12 4.57
CA TYR A 2 -9.08 0.39 3.54
C TYR A 2 -9.90 -0.31 2.45
N ALA A 3 -11.08 -0.83 2.76
CA ALA A 3 -11.98 -1.39 1.74
C ALA A 3 -12.41 -0.33 0.71
N VAL A 4 -12.72 0.89 1.17
CA VAL A 4 -13.09 2.01 0.29
C VAL A 4 -11.89 2.44 -0.56
N LEU A 5 -10.69 2.53 0.03
CA LEU A 5 -9.46 2.84 -0.72
C LEU A 5 -9.15 1.76 -1.77
N THR A 6 -9.36 0.49 -1.44
CA THR A 6 -9.20 -0.63 -2.37
C THR A 6 -10.17 -0.50 -3.54
N ALA A 7 -11.45 -0.26 -3.25
CA ALA A 7 -12.47 -0.08 -4.29
C ALA A 7 -12.15 1.14 -5.17
N PHE A 8 -11.74 2.26 -4.57
CA PHE A 8 -11.30 3.44 -5.29
C PHE A 8 -10.11 3.14 -6.20
N CYS A 9 -9.07 2.47 -5.70
CA CYS A 9 -7.90 2.09 -6.48
C CYS A 9 -8.24 1.13 -7.63
N ALA A 10 -9.19 0.20 -7.41
CA ALA A 10 -9.65 -0.71 -8.45
C ALA A 10 -10.40 0.03 -9.57
N VAL A 11 -11.34 0.91 -9.19
CA VAL A 11 -12.07 1.75 -10.15
C VAL A 11 -11.12 2.69 -10.88
N PHE A 12 -10.19 3.33 -10.16
CA PHE A 12 -9.19 4.22 -10.74
C PHE A 12 -8.32 3.48 -11.75
N GLY A 13 -7.73 2.33 -11.38
CA GLY A 13 -6.90 1.53 -12.28
C GLY A 13 -7.66 1.09 -13.53
N PHE A 14 -8.90 0.61 -13.37
CA PHE A 14 -9.77 0.23 -14.48
C PHE A 14 -10.07 1.41 -15.42
N VAL A 15 -10.48 2.55 -14.87
CA VAL A 15 -10.76 3.76 -15.66
C VAL A 15 -9.50 4.20 -16.39
N TYR A 16 -8.37 4.25 -15.70
CA TYR A 16 -7.10 4.67 -16.27
C TYR A 16 -6.71 3.78 -17.47
N GLU A 17 -6.84 2.46 -17.30
CA GLU A 17 -6.58 1.47 -18.35
C GLU A 17 -7.46 1.66 -19.58
N GLN A 18 -8.76 1.94 -19.42
CA GLN A 18 -9.66 2.22 -20.54
C GLN A 18 -9.22 3.45 -21.37
N PHE A 19 -8.63 4.46 -20.71
CA PHE A 19 -8.13 5.67 -21.36
C PHE A 19 -6.65 5.58 -21.78
N SER A 20 -6.01 4.41 -21.67
CA SER A 20 -4.59 4.22 -21.97
C SER A 20 -4.29 3.90 -23.44
N HIS A 21 -5.30 3.97 -24.33
CA HIS A 21 -5.16 3.71 -25.77
C HIS A 21 -4.47 2.37 -26.13
N GLY A 22 -4.68 1.33 -25.30
CA GLY A 22 -4.11 -0.01 -25.52
C GLY A 22 -2.73 -0.24 -24.92
N VAL A 23 -2.19 0.71 -24.15
CA VAL A 23 -0.96 0.54 -23.37
C VAL A 23 -1.32 0.15 -21.94
N PHE A 24 -0.70 -0.90 -21.42
CA PHE A 24 -1.03 -1.46 -20.10
C PHE A 24 0.18 -1.42 -19.18
N SER A 25 -0.05 -1.18 -17.89
CA SER A 25 0.95 -1.39 -16.83
C SER A 25 0.39 -2.31 -15.75
N PRO A 26 1.11 -3.39 -15.39
CA PRO A 26 0.75 -4.24 -14.25
C PRO A 26 0.58 -3.45 -12.94
N PHE A 27 1.39 -2.41 -12.73
CA PHE A 27 1.33 -1.60 -11.51
C PHE A 27 0.06 -0.75 -11.41
N MET A 28 -0.53 -0.39 -12.56
CA MET A 28 -1.84 0.28 -12.61
C MET A 28 -2.98 -0.73 -12.43
N GLY A 29 -2.96 -1.84 -13.18
CA GLY A 29 -4.01 -2.86 -13.11
C GLY A 29 -4.13 -3.54 -11.75
N TYR A 30 -3.00 -3.75 -11.06
CA TYR A 30 -2.95 -4.35 -9.73
C TYR A 30 -2.86 -3.32 -8.59
N LEU A 31 -3.12 -2.04 -8.86
CA LEU A 31 -3.02 -0.96 -7.86
C LEU A 31 -3.83 -1.25 -6.59
N PHE A 32 -5.01 -1.85 -6.74
CA PHE A 32 -5.90 -2.19 -5.63
C PHE A 32 -5.33 -3.26 -4.69
N LEU A 33 -4.36 -4.07 -5.13
CA LEU A 33 -3.77 -5.12 -4.30
C LEU A 33 -2.99 -4.55 -3.11
N PHE A 34 -2.40 -3.36 -3.25
CA PHE A 34 -1.69 -2.70 -2.15
C PHE A 34 -2.61 -2.41 -0.95
N PRO A 35 -3.66 -1.58 -1.06
CA PRO A 35 -4.59 -1.33 0.04
C PRO A 35 -5.40 -2.58 0.45
N LEU A 36 -5.60 -3.56 -0.44
CA LEU A 36 -6.29 -4.81 -0.13
C LEU A 36 -5.44 -5.72 0.76
N LEU A 37 -4.28 -6.13 0.27
CA LEU A 37 -3.40 -7.11 0.93
C LEU A 37 -2.59 -6.51 2.06
N GLY A 38 -2.23 -5.23 1.97
CA GLY A 38 -1.54 -4.52 3.04
C GLY A 38 -2.49 -3.82 4.01
N GLY A 39 -3.74 -3.54 3.63
CA GLY A 39 -4.68 -2.84 4.49
C GLY A 39 -5.82 -3.73 4.94
N ALA A 40 -6.80 -3.94 4.06
CA ALA A 40 -8.05 -4.59 4.42
C ALA A 40 -7.86 -6.00 5.02
N VAL A 41 -7.01 -6.84 4.41
CA VAL A 41 -6.78 -8.21 4.86
C VAL A 41 -6.07 -8.26 6.24
N PRO A 42 -4.94 -7.59 6.48
CA PRO A 42 -4.28 -7.61 7.79
C PRO A 42 -5.17 -7.10 8.92
N PHE A 43 -5.93 -6.01 8.68
CA PHE A 43 -6.84 -5.49 9.71
C PHE A 43 -8.06 -6.39 9.94
N LEU A 44 -8.56 -7.07 8.90
CA LEU A 44 -9.60 -8.08 9.07
C LEU A 44 -9.08 -9.30 9.86
N LEU A 45 -7.87 -9.77 9.57
CA LEU A 45 -7.24 -10.86 10.32
C LEU A 45 -7.01 -10.48 11.78
N LEU A 46 -6.54 -9.25 12.05
CA LEU A 46 -6.39 -8.73 13.42
C LEU A 46 -7.72 -8.67 14.18
N TYR A 47 -8.83 -8.47 13.46
CA TYR A 47 -10.17 -8.46 14.05
C TYR A 47 -10.73 -9.87 14.30
N LEU A 48 -10.50 -10.80 13.37
CA LEU A 48 -11.06 -12.16 13.43
C LEU A 48 -10.26 -13.10 14.33
N LEU A 49 -8.94 -12.92 14.41
CA LEU A 49 -8.07 -13.80 15.19
C LEU A 49 -7.84 -13.22 16.59
N PRO A 50 -7.78 -14.06 17.63
CA PRO A 50 -7.53 -13.64 19.01
C PRO A 50 -6.05 -13.27 19.19
N PHE A 51 -5.61 -12.18 18.60
CA PHE A 51 -4.26 -11.69 18.79
C PHE A 51 -4.10 -11.11 20.20
N PRO A 52 -3.05 -11.50 20.94
CA PRO A 52 -2.87 -11.10 22.33
C PRO A 52 -2.48 -9.62 22.50
N ARG A 53 -2.17 -8.90 21.41
CA ARG A 53 -1.63 -7.54 21.45
C ARG A 53 -2.20 -6.69 20.33
N LEU A 54 -2.66 -5.50 20.68
CA LEU A 54 -2.99 -4.45 19.73
C LEU A 54 -1.69 -3.74 19.30
N PRO A 55 -1.54 -3.37 18.01
CA PRO A 55 -0.38 -2.61 17.57
C PRO A 55 -0.35 -1.24 18.24
N GLY A 56 0.80 -0.85 18.77
CA GLY A 56 1.00 0.46 19.37
C GLY A 56 0.96 1.59 18.35
N THR A 57 0.79 2.82 18.82
CA THR A 57 0.56 4.03 18.00
C THR A 57 1.64 4.24 16.94
N ALA A 58 2.92 4.14 17.30
CA ALA A 58 4.04 4.31 16.36
C ALA A 58 4.07 3.24 15.26
N SER A 59 3.78 1.98 15.61
CA SER A 59 3.68 0.87 14.66
C SER A 59 2.56 1.12 13.65
N ARG A 60 1.38 1.55 14.10
CA ARG A 60 0.24 1.86 13.21
C ARG A 60 0.56 2.99 12.24
N TYR A 61 1.10 4.11 12.74
CA TYR A 61 1.41 5.24 11.87
C TYR A 61 2.48 4.90 10.84
N ALA A 62 3.56 4.22 11.24
CA ALA A 62 4.60 3.75 10.31
C ALA A 62 4.03 2.78 9.26
N TYR A 63 3.19 1.84 9.68
CA TYR A 63 2.58 0.89 8.76
C TYR A 63 1.65 1.58 7.76
N HIS A 64 0.79 2.49 8.22
CA HIS A 64 -0.13 3.25 7.38
C HIS A 64 0.60 4.18 6.40
N SER A 65 1.65 4.87 6.84
CA SER A 65 2.44 5.73 5.96
C SER A 65 3.20 4.91 4.91
N GLY A 66 3.75 3.76 5.30
CA GLY A 66 4.42 2.83 4.39
C GLY A 66 3.48 2.29 3.32
N LEU A 67 2.29 1.85 3.72
CA LEU A 67 1.28 1.34 2.79
C LEU A 67 0.77 2.42 1.83
N ALA A 68 0.58 3.64 2.33
CA ALA A 68 0.21 4.78 1.48
C ALA A 68 1.31 5.07 0.45
N ALA A 69 2.58 5.09 0.88
CA ALA A 69 3.71 5.29 -0.02
C ALA A 69 3.82 4.19 -1.09
N LEU A 70 3.63 2.92 -0.73
CA LEU A 70 3.61 1.81 -1.70
C LEU A 70 2.47 1.94 -2.71
N THR A 71 1.27 2.30 -2.24
CA THR A 71 0.10 2.50 -3.11
C THR A 71 0.35 3.64 -4.10
N VAL A 72 0.89 4.78 -3.63
CA VAL A 72 1.26 5.90 -4.49
C VAL A 72 2.40 5.53 -5.44
N GLY A 73 3.40 4.79 -4.97
CA GLY A 73 4.50 4.28 -5.79
C GLY A 73 4.01 3.41 -6.94
N SER A 74 3.12 2.46 -6.67
CA SER A 74 2.49 1.64 -7.71
C SER A 74 1.68 2.46 -8.70
N CYS A 75 0.90 3.43 -8.22
CA CYS A 75 0.11 4.32 -9.07
C CYS A 75 1.02 5.10 -10.03
N LEU A 76 2.07 5.74 -9.49
CA LEU A 76 3.01 6.52 -10.30
C LEU A 76 3.79 5.64 -11.27
N THR A 77 4.28 4.47 -10.85
CA THR A 77 4.91 3.51 -11.76
C THR A 77 3.97 3.16 -12.90
N GLY A 78 2.71 2.86 -12.58
CA GLY A 78 1.68 2.58 -13.59
C GLY A 78 1.47 3.70 -14.59
N VAL A 79 1.40 4.94 -14.10
CA VAL A 79 1.29 6.15 -14.94
C VAL A 79 2.49 6.25 -15.89
N PHE A 80 3.72 6.20 -15.37
CA PHE A 80 4.92 6.40 -16.17
C PHE A 80 5.15 5.29 -17.19
N ASP A 81 4.86 4.04 -16.83
CA ASP A 81 4.89 2.89 -17.75
C ASP A 81 3.94 3.10 -18.94
N ILE A 82 2.70 3.54 -18.67
CA ILE A 82 1.69 3.79 -19.71
C ILE A 82 2.11 4.95 -20.62
N TYR A 83 2.75 5.99 -20.05
CA TYR A 83 3.31 7.10 -20.82
C TYR A 83 4.62 6.75 -21.54
N GLY A 84 5.22 5.58 -21.31
CA GLY A 84 6.49 5.18 -21.92
C GLY A 84 7.69 6.02 -21.44
N THR A 85 7.62 6.55 -20.22
CA THR A 85 8.69 7.37 -19.63
C THR A 85 9.17 6.78 -18.30
N THR A 86 10.33 7.22 -17.81
CA THR A 86 10.83 6.80 -16.50
C THR A 86 11.05 8.00 -15.60
N ALA A 87 10.73 7.81 -14.31
CA ALA A 87 10.91 8.84 -13.29
C ALA A 87 11.69 8.24 -12.11
N PRO A 88 12.99 8.60 -11.94
CA PRO A 88 13.83 8.06 -10.87
C PRO A 88 13.23 8.28 -9.47
N LEU A 89 12.48 9.37 -9.29
CA LEU A 89 11.82 9.73 -8.04
C LEU A 89 10.78 8.68 -7.61
N VAL A 90 10.19 7.93 -8.54
CA VAL A 90 9.24 6.85 -8.22
C VAL A 90 9.89 5.75 -7.41
N GLY A 91 11.18 5.47 -7.66
CA GLY A 91 11.97 4.52 -6.87
C GLY A 91 11.99 4.86 -5.37
N VAL A 92 11.92 6.15 -5.02
CA VAL A 92 11.91 6.59 -3.62
C VAL A 92 10.66 6.10 -2.88
N TYR A 93 9.50 6.05 -3.55
CA TYR A 93 8.26 5.58 -2.93
C TYR A 93 8.32 4.09 -2.60
N TRP A 94 8.97 3.29 -3.44
CA TRP A 94 9.17 1.86 -3.19
C TRP A 94 10.06 1.63 -1.96
N TRP A 95 11.22 2.30 -1.90
CA TRP A 95 12.14 2.17 -0.77
C TRP A 95 11.55 2.73 0.53
N ALA A 96 10.97 3.94 0.49
CA ALA A 96 10.35 4.54 1.65
C ALA A 96 9.15 3.72 2.13
N GLY A 97 8.27 3.31 1.20
CA GLY A 97 7.10 2.49 1.50
C GLY A 97 7.46 1.14 2.12
N ALA A 98 8.46 0.45 1.57
CA ALA A 98 8.97 -0.80 2.14
C ALA A 98 9.58 -0.57 3.53
N ALA A 99 10.40 0.47 3.70
CA ALA A 99 11.04 0.79 4.97
C ALA A 99 10.03 1.10 6.09
N PHE A 100 9.03 1.96 5.81
CA PHE A 100 8.01 2.32 6.78
C PHE A 100 7.07 1.15 7.10
N THR A 101 6.68 0.35 6.09
CA THR A 101 5.85 -0.85 6.30
C THR A 101 6.60 -1.87 7.16
N ALA A 102 7.87 -2.14 6.84
CA ALA A 102 8.73 -3.04 7.61
C ALA A 102 8.95 -2.53 9.04
N ALA A 103 9.20 -1.23 9.22
CA ALA A 103 9.31 -0.62 10.55
C ALA A 103 8.01 -0.76 11.35
N GLY A 104 6.85 -0.55 10.72
CA GLY A 104 5.54 -0.74 11.35
C GLY A 104 5.33 -2.18 11.84
N VAL A 105 5.68 -3.17 11.02
CA VAL A 105 5.61 -4.60 11.38
C VAL A 105 6.62 -4.92 12.49
N LEU A 106 7.87 -4.44 12.38
CA LEU A 106 8.91 -4.70 13.37
C LEU A 106 8.53 -4.13 14.75
N LEU A 107 8.00 -2.90 14.79
CA LEU A 107 7.52 -2.26 16.02
C LEU A 107 6.30 -2.95 16.63
N TYR A 108 5.54 -3.71 15.84
CA TYR A 108 4.46 -4.55 16.36
C TYR A 108 5.00 -5.84 17.00
N LEU A 109 6.02 -6.45 16.38
CA LEU A 109 6.63 -7.69 16.86
C LEU A 109 7.51 -7.47 18.09
N LEU A 110 8.16 -6.31 18.20
CA LEU A 110 8.98 -5.98 19.36
C LEU A 110 8.13 -5.89 20.63
N PRO A 111 8.63 -6.40 21.79
CA PRO A 111 7.95 -6.26 23.06
C PRO A 111 7.74 -4.78 23.39
N GLN A 112 6.49 -4.33 23.34
CA GLN A 112 6.16 -2.98 23.80
C GLN A 112 6.31 -2.99 25.32
N ARG A 113 7.30 -2.25 25.84
CA ARG A 113 7.40 -1.98 27.27
C ARG A 113 6.11 -1.28 27.67
N VAL A 114 5.28 -1.98 28.45
CA VAL A 114 4.16 -1.38 29.16
C VAL A 114 4.74 -0.22 29.96
N ARG A 115 4.36 1.00 29.60
CA ARG A 115 4.56 2.18 30.44
C ARG A 115 3.39 2.31 31.39
#